data_AF-A0A6A6CDH2-F1
#
_entry.id   AF-A0A6A6CDH2-F1
#
_cell.length_a   1.000
_cell.length_b   1.000
_cell.length_c   1.000
_cell.angle_alpha   90.00
_cell.angle_beta   90.00
_cell.angle_gamma   90.00
#
_symmetry.space_group_name_H-M   'P 1'
#
loop_
_entity.id
_entity.type
_entity.pdbx_description
1 polymer ?
#
loop_
_entity_poly.entity_id
_entity_poly.type
_entity_poly.pdbx_seq_one_letter_code
_entity_poly.pdbx_strand_id
1 'polypeptide(L)'
;MPTISTISPATNKVVLETPETTPEDAAAIAVNSAQSVITKALTLVQKRKEELGRELTAQMGRPIAYSKKKIETMQKRADYLLQTIDAALEAVPGVKEDGFERWVQKEPIGPTLLIFAWNFPYLILVNALVPALLAGNTVILKPSPQTPLVATRFQEIFEEVGLPKGVIQVLVTFTGSTAGGLALRGATAKRFVPLNLELGGNDPAYVRPDADLPYVAAQLVNGAVFNAGQSCCAVERVYVHAVVEYGLTASVWTKDLEAGRGLIQGLEAGTVFINRADYPSPDLAWTG
;
A
#
# COMPACT_ATOMS: atom_id res chain seq x y z
N MET A 1 -18.37 22.18 -7.91
CA MET A 1 -17.06 21.51 -7.91
C MET A 1 -17.21 20.20 -8.67
N PRO A 2 -16.23 19.76 -9.47
CA PRO A 2 -16.25 18.44 -10.09
C PRO A 2 -16.40 17.35 -9.01
N THR A 3 -17.09 16.25 -9.34
CA THR A 3 -17.25 15.09 -8.45
C THR A 3 -16.48 13.89 -9.00
N ILE A 4 -15.84 13.14 -8.11
CA ILE A 4 -15.12 11.91 -8.42
C ILE A 4 -15.98 10.73 -7.97
N SER A 5 -16.37 9.87 -8.91
CA SER A 5 -17.15 8.66 -8.61
C SER A 5 -16.21 7.47 -8.37
N THR A 6 -16.32 6.84 -7.20
CA THR A 6 -15.69 5.54 -6.93
C THR A 6 -16.60 4.43 -7.43
N ILE A 7 -16.09 3.59 -8.32
CA ILE A 7 -16.84 2.49 -8.91
C ILE A 7 -16.36 1.18 -8.29
N SER A 8 -17.29 0.37 -7.79
CA SER A 8 -16.97 -0.97 -7.30
C SER A 8 -16.60 -1.88 -8.48
N PRO A 9 -15.40 -2.49 -8.49
CA PRO A 9 -15.01 -3.37 -9.59
C PRO A 9 -15.80 -4.69 -9.60
N ALA A 10 -16.44 -5.06 -8.48
CA ALA A 10 -17.24 -6.27 -8.39
C ALA A 10 -18.66 -6.11 -8.96
N THR A 11 -19.19 -4.88 -8.97
CA THR A 11 -20.59 -4.62 -9.36
C THR A 11 -20.73 -3.62 -10.51
N ASN A 12 -19.65 -2.93 -10.88
CA ASN A 12 -19.63 -1.80 -11.82
C ASN A 12 -20.62 -0.67 -11.46
N LYS A 13 -20.97 -0.55 -10.18
CA LYS A 13 -21.83 0.52 -9.65
C LYS A 13 -21.02 1.55 -8.89
N VAL A 14 -21.47 2.81 -8.94
CA VAL A 14 -20.95 3.88 -8.09
C VAL A 14 -21.24 3.52 -6.63
N VAL A 15 -20.18 3.49 -5.80
CA VAL A 15 -20.28 3.26 -4.35
C VAL A 15 -20.15 4.53 -3.54
N LEU A 16 -19.51 5.57 -4.10
CA LEU A 16 -19.34 6.86 -3.47
C LEU A 16 -19.11 7.92 -4.53
N GLU A 17 -19.68 9.11 -4.33
CA GLU A 17 -19.28 10.33 -5.03
C GLU A 17 -18.61 11.26 -4.04
N THR A 18 -17.46 11.82 -4.41
CA THR A 18 -16.71 12.73 -3.54
C THR A 18 -16.42 14.02 -4.30
N PRO A 19 -16.70 15.20 -3.73
CA PRO A 19 -16.29 16.46 -4.35
C PRO A 19 -14.76 16.53 -4.45
N GLU A 20 -14.26 16.97 -5.61
CA GLU A 20 -12.84 17.24 -5.81
C GLU A 20 -12.42 18.45 -4.97
N THR A 21 -11.27 18.36 -4.30
CA THR A 21 -10.73 19.43 -3.44
C THR A 21 -9.72 20.29 -4.20
N THR A 22 -9.77 21.62 -4.04
CA THR A 22 -8.87 22.54 -4.74
C THR A 22 -7.55 22.78 -3.98
N PRO A 23 -6.47 23.25 -4.65
CA PRO A 23 -5.21 23.57 -3.97
C PRO A 23 -5.31 24.63 -2.87
N GLU A 24 -6.25 25.58 -3.00
CA GLU A 24 -6.48 26.67 -2.04
C GLU A 24 -7.08 26.16 -0.71
N ASP A 25 -7.89 25.09 -0.76
CA ASP A 25 -8.52 24.49 0.42
C ASP A 25 -7.49 23.83 1.38
N ALA A 26 -6.31 23.46 0.87
CA ALA A 26 -5.30 22.67 1.59
C ALA A 26 -4.38 23.49 2.52
N ALA A 27 -4.35 24.82 2.38
CA ALA A 27 -3.30 25.66 2.96
C ALA A 27 -3.55 26.12 4.42
N ALA A 28 -4.73 25.85 5.00
CA ALA A 28 -5.25 26.67 6.09
C ALA A 28 -4.99 26.20 7.54
N ILE A 29 -4.31 25.08 7.81
CA ILE A 29 -4.36 24.51 9.17
C ILE A 29 -3.06 23.82 9.64
N ALA A 30 -2.57 24.17 10.84
CA ALA A 30 -1.47 23.50 11.53
C ALA A 30 -1.61 23.53 13.07
N VAL A 31 -1.57 22.37 13.74
CA VAL A 31 -1.37 22.20 15.21
C VAL A 31 -0.69 20.85 15.53
N ASN A 32 0.02 20.80 16.65
CA ASN A 32 0.80 19.66 17.16
C ASN A 32 -0.08 18.54 17.76
N SER A 33 0.28 17.27 17.55
CA SER A 33 -0.48 16.10 18.04
C SER A 33 0.29 15.25 19.06
N ALA A 34 -0.41 14.69 20.04
CA ALA A 34 0.19 13.85 21.09
C ALA A 34 0.06 12.35 20.76
N GLN A 35 1.10 11.56 21.08
CA GLN A 35 1.16 10.09 20.91
C GLN A 35 -0.05 9.33 21.50
N SER A 36 -0.65 9.85 22.58
CA SER A 36 -1.84 9.28 23.21
C SER A 36 -3.08 9.35 22.30
N VAL A 37 -3.22 10.40 21.50
CA VAL A 37 -4.30 10.56 20.51
C VAL A 37 -4.13 9.54 19.38
N ILE A 38 -2.91 9.39 18.88
CA ILE A 38 -2.57 8.42 17.82
C ILE A 38 -2.92 7.00 18.28
N THR A 39 -2.53 6.64 19.51
CA THR A 39 -2.81 5.32 20.09
C THR A 39 -4.32 5.06 20.23
N LYS A 40 -5.09 6.05 20.70
CA LYS A 40 -6.55 5.97 20.80
C LYS A 40 -7.21 5.81 19.43
N ALA A 41 -6.76 6.59 18.44
CA ALA A 41 -7.28 6.53 17.07
C ALA A 41 -7.06 5.15 16.45
N LEU A 42 -5.84 4.61 16.53
CA LEU A 42 -5.52 3.27 16.03
C LEU A 42 -6.34 2.19 16.72
N THR A 43 -6.52 2.29 18.04
CA THR A 43 -7.42 1.41 18.80
C THR A 43 -8.86 1.47 18.27
N LEU A 44 -9.35 2.67 17.92
CA LEU A 44 -10.68 2.86 17.36
C LEU A 44 -10.79 2.31 15.92
N VAL A 45 -9.76 2.46 15.08
CA VAL A 45 -9.69 1.79 13.77
C VAL A 45 -9.82 0.28 13.94
N GLN A 46 -9.10 -0.30 14.91
CA GLN A 46 -9.17 -1.73 15.18
C GLN A 46 -10.54 -2.18 15.70
N LYS A 47 -11.24 -1.36 16.51
CA LYS A 47 -12.62 -1.61 16.94
C LYS A 47 -13.60 -1.58 15.77
N ARG A 48 -13.38 -0.68 14.79
CA ARG A 48 -14.22 -0.52 13.59
C ARG A 48 -13.84 -1.45 12.42
N LYS A 49 -12.89 -2.38 12.60
CA LYS A 49 -12.34 -3.21 11.51
C LYS A 49 -13.37 -3.96 10.66
N GLU A 50 -14.51 -4.35 11.24
CA GLU A 50 -15.58 -5.05 10.50
C GLU A 50 -16.27 -4.11 9.51
N GLU A 51 -16.57 -2.88 9.93
CA GLU A 51 -17.15 -1.83 9.10
C GLU A 51 -16.16 -1.40 8.01
N LEU A 52 -14.95 -1.00 8.43
CA LEU A 52 -13.89 -0.54 7.55
C LEU A 52 -13.46 -1.62 6.53
N GLY A 53 -13.49 -2.88 6.94
CA GLY A 53 -13.22 -4.02 6.06
C GLY A 53 -14.28 -4.20 4.97
N ARG A 54 -15.57 -4.00 5.30
CA ARG A 54 -16.66 -4.02 4.32
C ARG A 54 -16.57 -2.86 3.33
N GLU A 55 -16.30 -1.66 3.82
CA GLU A 55 -16.11 -0.47 2.97
C GLU A 55 -14.92 -0.67 2.01
N LEU A 56 -13.82 -1.22 2.50
CA LEU A 56 -12.65 -1.52 1.66
C LEU A 56 -12.99 -2.55 0.59
N THR A 57 -13.64 -3.66 0.96
CA THR A 57 -14.07 -4.70 0.01
C THR A 57 -15.00 -4.14 -1.05
N ALA A 58 -15.96 -3.29 -0.69
CA ALA A 58 -16.88 -2.67 -1.63
C ALA A 58 -16.15 -1.81 -2.67
N GLN A 59 -15.15 -1.04 -2.22
CA GLN A 59 -14.35 -0.14 -3.05
C GLN A 59 -13.38 -0.89 -3.98
N MET A 60 -12.71 -1.94 -3.51
CA MET A 60 -11.60 -2.55 -4.28
C MET A 60 -11.83 -3.99 -4.76
N GLY A 61 -12.95 -4.62 -4.38
CA GLY A 61 -13.29 -5.99 -4.79
C GLY A 61 -12.52 -7.10 -4.07
N ARG A 62 -11.64 -6.76 -3.12
CA ARG A 62 -10.90 -7.75 -2.32
C ARG A 62 -11.88 -8.59 -1.49
N PRO A 63 -11.73 -9.93 -1.42
CA PRO A 63 -12.61 -10.75 -0.59
C PRO A 63 -12.58 -10.31 0.88
N ILE A 64 -13.76 -10.26 1.51
CA ILE A 64 -13.93 -9.70 2.87
C ILE A 64 -13.03 -10.38 3.92
N ALA A 65 -12.77 -11.68 3.75
CA ALA A 65 -11.89 -12.46 4.61
C ALA A 65 -10.45 -11.91 4.67
N TYR A 66 -10.00 -11.22 3.61
CA TYR A 66 -8.68 -10.60 3.56
C TYR A 66 -8.69 -9.13 4.01
N SER A 67 -9.76 -8.37 3.74
CA SER A 67 -9.83 -6.95 4.10
C SER A 67 -9.67 -6.71 5.60
N LYS A 68 -10.36 -7.52 6.44
CA LYS A 68 -10.20 -7.46 7.90
C LYS A 68 -8.77 -7.74 8.35
N LYS A 69 -8.17 -8.82 7.85
CA LYS A 69 -6.78 -9.19 8.19
C LYS A 69 -5.78 -8.10 7.84
N LYS A 70 -6.09 -7.26 6.85
CA LYS A 70 -5.21 -6.14 6.45
C LYS A 70 -5.28 -4.96 7.41
N ILE A 71 -6.44 -4.72 8.02
CA ILE A 71 -6.54 -3.78 9.14
C ILE A 71 -5.77 -4.31 10.36
N GLU A 72 -5.84 -5.62 10.63
CA GLU A 72 -5.06 -6.23 11.71
C GLU A 72 -3.55 -6.16 11.44
N THR A 73 -3.14 -6.35 10.18
CA THR A 73 -1.73 -6.18 9.77
C THR A 73 -1.27 -4.72 9.88
N MET A 74 -2.15 -3.78 9.51
CA MET A 74 -1.93 -2.34 9.68
C MET A 74 -1.73 -2.01 11.16
N GLN A 75 -2.54 -2.56 12.07
CA GLN A 75 -2.36 -2.35 13.51
C GLN A 75 -0.99 -2.83 14.00
N LYS A 76 -0.58 -4.05 13.64
CA LYS A 76 0.75 -4.58 14.01
C LYS A 76 1.88 -3.66 13.54
N ARG A 77 1.74 -3.08 12.35
CA ARG A 77 2.69 -2.10 11.81
C ARG A 77 2.69 -0.82 12.63
N ALA A 78 1.52 -0.31 12.98
CA ALA A 78 1.38 0.88 13.82
C ALA A 78 1.99 0.68 15.21
N ASP A 79 1.76 -0.48 15.83
CA ASP A 79 2.31 -0.84 17.14
C ASP A 79 3.84 -0.84 17.11
N TYR A 80 4.45 -1.41 16.06
CA TYR A 80 5.90 -1.37 15.88
C TYR A 80 6.43 0.07 15.74
N LEU A 81 5.74 0.94 14.99
CA LEU A 81 6.14 2.34 14.84
C LEU A 81 6.03 3.11 16.15
N LEU A 82 4.98 2.87 16.93
CA LEU A 82 4.82 3.45 18.27
C LEU A 82 5.90 2.99 19.25
N GLN A 83 6.38 1.75 19.14
CA GLN A 83 7.46 1.22 19.98
C GLN A 83 8.84 1.79 19.63
N THR A 84 9.06 2.19 18.39
CA THR A 84 10.36 2.62 17.90
C THR A 84 10.56 4.14 17.92
N ILE A 85 9.50 4.92 18.19
CA ILE A 85 9.53 6.37 18.04
C ILE A 85 10.49 7.07 18.98
N ASP A 86 10.54 6.68 20.26
CA ASP A 86 11.37 7.39 21.25
C ASP A 86 12.85 7.29 20.87
N ALA A 87 13.30 6.08 20.51
CA ALA A 87 14.65 5.85 19.99
C ALA A 87 14.87 6.57 18.64
N ALA A 88 13.86 6.59 17.76
CA ALA A 88 13.95 7.26 16.48
C ALA A 88 14.08 8.78 16.63
N LEU A 89 13.49 9.41 17.65
CA LEU A 89 13.52 10.85 17.92
C LEU A 89 14.62 11.28 18.90
N GLU A 90 15.33 10.34 19.51
CA GLU A 90 16.42 10.63 20.44
C GLU A 90 17.48 11.56 19.83
N ALA A 91 17.92 12.55 20.62
CA ALA A 91 18.96 13.47 20.22
C ALA A 91 20.29 12.73 20.10
N VAL A 92 21.05 12.99 19.04
CA VAL A 92 22.37 12.38 18.83
C VAL A 92 23.40 13.25 19.55
N PRO A 93 24.14 12.73 20.55
CA PRO A 93 25.15 13.52 21.25
C PRO A 93 26.31 13.88 20.31
N GLY A 94 26.81 15.11 20.43
CA GLY A 94 28.02 15.56 19.74
C GLY A 94 29.29 15.23 20.52
N VAL A 95 30.45 15.53 19.92
CA VAL A 95 31.74 15.41 20.59
C VAL A 95 31.86 16.53 21.64
N LYS A 96 32.16 16.14 22.88
CA LYS A 96 32.36 17.08 24.00
C LYS A 96 33.54 18.00 23.73
N GLU A 97 33.37 19.27 24.08
CA GLU A 97 34.43 20.28 24.07
C GLU A 97 34.28 21.15 25.32
N ASP A 98 35.40 21.55 25.91
CA ASP A 98 35.38 22.33 27.14
C ASP A 98 34.64 23.67 26.94
N GLY A 99 33.63 23.90 27.77
CA GLY A 99 32.77 25.08 27.68
C GLY A 99 31.63 25.00 26.65
N PHE A 100 31.47 23.89 25.92
CA PHE A 100 30.43 23.71 24.90
C PHE A 100 29.69 22.37 25.02
N GLU A 101 28.36 22.42 24.95
CA GLU A 101 27.51 21.25 24.74
C GLU A 101 27.09 21.16 23.27
N ARG A 102 27.13 19.95 22.71
CA ARG A 102 26.79 19.69 21.31
C ARG A 102 25.86 18.49 21.21
N TRP A 103 24.81 18.62 20.41
CA TRP A 103 23.91 17.54 20.04
C TRP A 103 23.23 17.86 18.71
N VAL A 104 22.63 16.83 18.11
CA VAL A 104 21.74 16.97 16.95
C VAL A 104 20.35 16.52 17.39
N GLN A 105 19.39 17.45 17.34
CA GLN A 105 17.99 17.15 17.60
C GLN A 105 17.24 16.95 16.29
N LYS A 106 16.19 16.13 16.32
CA LYS A 106 15.27 15.92 15.20
C LYS A 106 14.02 16.75 15.44
N GLU A 107 13.63 17.53 14.44
CA GLU A 107 12.42 18.37 14.47
C GLU A 107 11.46 17.97 13.35
N PRO A 108 10.14 18.23 13.50
CA PRO A 108 9.18 18.02 12.42
C PRO A 108 9.57 18.81 11.17
N ILE A 109 9.33 18.21 10.00
CA ILE A 109 9.48 18.87 8.70
C ILE A 109 8.37 19.92 8.50
N GLY A 110 7.19 19.67 9.06
CA GLY A 110 5.99 20.50 8.91
C GLY A 110 4.93 19.83 8.05
N PRO A 111 4.11 20.59 7.30
CA PRO A 111 3.04 20.04 6.47
C PRO A 111 3.54 18.99 5.48
N THR A 112 2.99 17.79 5.56
CA THR A 112 3.43 16.62 4.78
C THR A 112 2.29 16.07 3.92
N LEU A 113 2.49 16.02 2.59
CA LEU A 113 1.53 15.43 1.65
C LEU A 113 1.77 13.92 1.53
N LEU A 114 0.76 13.11 1.88
CA LEU A 114 0.78 11.66 1.81
C LEU A 114 -0.12 11.16 0.68
N ILE A 115 0.48 10.70 -0.40
CA ILE A 115 -0.22 10.11 -1.55
C ILE A 115 -0.09 8.60 -1.48
N PHE A 116 -1.21 7.87 -1.49
CA PHE A 116 -1.18 6.41 -1.32
C PHE A 116 -2.09 5.65 -2.29
N ALA A 117 -1.61 4.48 -2.70
CA ALA A 117 -2.27 3.62 -3.67
C ALA A 117 -3.46 2.85 -3.08
N TRP A 118 -4.33 2.35 -3.97
CA TRP A 118 -5.56 1.65 -3.64
C TRP A 118 -5.38 0.19 -3.24
N ASN A 119 -4.24 -0.43 -3.54
CA ASN A 119 -4.02 -1.87 -3.36
C ASN A 119 -3.81 -2.28 -1.90
N PHE A 120 -3.18 -1.45 -1.08
CA PHE A 120 -3.02 -1.69 0.36
C PHE A 120 -3.23 -0.40 1.17
N PRO A 121 -4.39 0.26 1.05
CA PRO A 121 -4.51 1.68 1.39
C PRO A 121 -4.32 1.93 2.88
N TYR A 122 -4.86 1.06 3.76
CA TYR A 122 -4.62 1.14 5.20
C TYR A 122 -3.15 0.93 5.60
N LEU A 123 -2.47 -0.05 4.97
CA LEU A 123 -1.10 -0.41 5.33
C LEU A 123 -0.09 0.60 4.78
N ILE A 124 -0.27 1.06 3.54
CA ILE A 124 0.56 2.09 2.92
C ILE A 124 0.40 3.41 3.69
N LEU A 125 -0.85 3.78 4.01
CA LEU A 125 -1.11 5.01 4.75
C LEU A 125 -0.46 4.98 6.13
N VAL A 126 -0.63 3.90 6.92
CA VAL A 126 -0.10 3.87 8.30
C VAL A 126 1.42 4.00 8.35
N ASN A 127 2.13 3.45 7.35
CA ASN A 127 3.59 3.53 7.25
C ASN A 127 4.11 4.97 7.19
N ALA A 128 3.31 5.91 6.67
CA ALA A 128 3.69 7.31 6.55
C ALA A 128 2.93 8.21 7.53
N LEU A 129 1.65 7.92 7.78
CA LEU A 129 0.79 8.70 8.67
C LEU A 129 1.29 8.68 10.11
N VAL A 130 1.56 7.48 10.66
CA VAL A 130 1.94 7.35 12.07
C VAL A 130 3.28 8.03 12.35
N PRO A 131 4.36 7.80 11.56
CA PRO A 131 5.63 8.49 11.79
C PRO A 131 5.52 10.00 11.58
N ALA A 132 4.74 10.47 10.59
CA ALA A 132 4.56 11.89 10.36
C ALA A 132 3.91 12.56 11.57
N LEU A 133 2.80 12.02 12.08
CA LEU A 133 2.12 12.56 13.25
C LEU A 133 2.97 12.48 14.53
N LEU A 134 3.65 11.34 14.74
CA LEU A 134 4.52 11.15 15.90
C LEU A 134 5.72 12.09 15.92
N ALA A 135 6.27 12.43 14.75
CA ALA A 135 7.33 13.42 14.62
C ALA A 135 6.81 14.88 14.78
N GLY A 136 5.49 15.09 14.92
CA GLY A 136 4.89 16.41 15.11
C GLY A 136 4.46 17.12 13.81
N ASN A 137 4.39 16.40 12.68
CA ASN A 137 3.94 16.98 11.41
C ASN A 137 2.41 17.07 11.34
N THR A 138 1.91 18.02 10.56
CA THR A 138 0.55 17.93 10.00
C THR A 138 0.58 17.19 8.67
N VAL A 139 -0.53 16.55 8.31
CA VAL A 139 -0.60 15.71 7.13
C VAL A 139 -1.79 16.06 6.26
N ILE A 140 -1.54 16.03 4.97
CA ILE A 140 -2.55 16.13 3.92
C ILE A 140 -2.60 14.76 3.26
N LEU A 141 -3.73 14.07 3.40
CA LEU A 141 -3.96 12.75 2.85
C LEU A 141 -4.57 12.86 1.47
N LYS A 142 -3.93 12.23 0.49
CA LYS A 142 -4.44 12.10 -0.87
C LYS A 142 -4.61 10.63 -1.21
N PRO A 143 -5.79 10.03 -0.95
CA PRO A 143 -6.03 8.65 -1.29
C PRO A 143 -6.07 8.45 -2.79
N SER A 144 -5.87 7.22 -3.22
CA SER A 144 -6.33 6.81 -4.55
C SER A 144 -7.85 7.01 -4.66
N PRO A 145 -8.35 7.54 -5.80
CA PRO A 145 -9.79 7.71 -6.02
C PRO A 145 -10.56 6.38 -6.09
N GLN A 146 -9.86 5.23 -6.14
CA GLN A 146 -10.48 3.92 -6.05
C GLN A 146 -10.85 3.54 -4.60
N THR A 147 -10.15 4.08 -3.60
CA THR A 147 -10.40 3.78 -2.17
C THR A 147 -10.41 5.05 -1.30
N PRO A 148 -11.21 6.08 -1.64
CA PRO A 148 -11.17 7.38 -0.96
C PRO A 148 -11.65 7.33 0.49
N LEU A 149 -12.57 6.41 0.84
CA LEU A 149 -13.09 6.32 2.21
C LEU A 149 -12.00 6.05 3.25
N VAL A 150 -10.87 5.46 2.85
CA VAL A 150 -9.78 5.19 3.80
C VAL A 150 -9.26 6.49 4.41
N ALA A 151 -9.05 7.53 3.60
CA ALA A 151 -8.55 8.81 4.11
C ALA A 151 -9.59 9.50 5.00
N THR A 152 -10.86 9.53 4.58
CA THR A 152 -11.93 10.21 5.33
C THR A 152 -12.21 9.50 6.65
N ARG A 153 -12.22 8.16 6.68
CA ARG A 153 -12.38 7.38 7.92
C ARG A 153 -11.24 7.60 8.90
N PHE A 154 -9.99 7.70 8.40
CA PHE A 154 -8.86 8.07 9.27
C PHE A 154 -9.04 9.47 9.85
N GLN A 155 -9.39 10.46 9.04
CA GLN A 155 -9.66 11.82 9.52
C GLN A 155 -10.74 11.83 10.61
N GLU A 156 -11.91 11.24 10.32
CA GLU A 156 -13.04 11.16 11.25
C GLU A 156 -12.64 10.49 12.58
N ILE A 157 -11.98 9.34 12.51
CA ILE A 157 -11.57 8.56 13.70
C ILE A 157 -10.58 9.35 14.55
N PHE A 158 -9.63 10.03 13.93
CA PHE A 158 -8.65 10.84 14.66
C PHE A 158 -9.30 12.07 15.32
N GLU A 159 -10.21 12.75 14.62
CA GLU A 159 -10.99 13.86 15.19
C GLU A 159 -11.88 13.39 16.35
N GLU A 160 -12.53 12.22 16.22
CA GLU A 160 -13.36 11.61 17.26
C GLU A 160 -12.60 11.39 18.58
N VAL A 161 -11.33 11.01 18.50
CA VAL A 161 -10.49 10.79 19.69
C VAL A 161 -9.76 12.05 20.17
N GLY A 162 -10.07 13.21 19.59
CA GLY A 162 -9.59 14.51 20.03
C GLY A 162 -8.37 15.05 19.29
N LEU A 163 -8.05 14.55 18.09
CA LEU A 163 -7.07 15.22 17.24
C LEU A 163 -7.64 16.59 16.81
N PRO A 164 -6.90 17.70 16.97
CA PRO A 164 -7.36 19.00 16.50
C PRO A 164 -7.69 18.98 15.00
N LYS A 165 -8.74 19.70 14.62
CA LYS A 165 -9.13 19.83 13.20
C LYS A 165 -7.96 20.39 12.38
N GLY A 166 -7.77 19.81 11.20
CA GLY A 166 -6.77 20.19 10.21
C GLY A 166 -5.32 19.77 10.49
N VAL A 167 -5.09 18.99 11.55
CA VAL A 167 -3.85 18.19 11.67
C VAL A 167 -3.84 17.10 10.61
N ILE A 168 -4.98 16.44 10.39
CA ILE A 168 -5.23 15.60 9.21
C ILE A 168 -6.21 16.34 8.32
N GLN A 169 -5.84 16.50 7.06
CA GLN A 169 -6.71 17.01 5.99
C GLN A 169 -6.79 15.96 4.88
N VAL A 170 -7.87 15.95 4.11
CA VAL A 170 -8.08 14.99 3.01
C VAL A 170 -8.31 15.74 1.71
N LEU A 171 -7.50 15.45 0.69
CA LEU A 171 -7.65 15.93 -0.68
C LEU A 171 -7.97 14.75 -1.58
N VAL A 172 -9.15 14.73 -2.20
CA VAL A 172 -9.51 13.65 -3.13
C VAL A 172 -9.23 14.10 -4.55
N THR A 173 -8.10 13.63 -5.11
CA THR A 173 -7.71 13.87 -6.52
C THR A 173 -7.00 12.62 -7.09
N PHE A 174 -6.86 12.46 -8.41
CA PHE A 174 -6.29 11.26 -9.04
C PHE A 174 -4.74 11.23 -9.02
N THR A 175 -4.09 10.20 -8.43
CA THR A 175 -2.70 9.79 -8.79
C THR A 175 -2.31 8.42 -8.20
N GLY A 176 -1.66 7.58 -9.01
CA GLY A 176 -0.95 6.36 -8.60
C GLY A 176 -0.33 5.70 -9.84
N SER A 177 0.99 5.42 -9.80
CA SER A 177 1.82 4.71 -10.81
C SER A 177 3.25 5.27 -10.82
N THR A 178 4.19 4.58 -11.48
CA THR A 178 5.53 5.10 -11.80
C THR A 178 5.45 6.45 -12.53
N ALA A 179 4.49 6.62 -13.45
CA ALA A 179 4.25 7.89 -14.12
C ALA A 179 3.83 9.00 -13.15
N GLY A 180 2.97 8.68 -12.18
CA GLY A 180 2.62 9.59 -11.09
C GLY A 180 3.83 10.02 -10.25
N GLY A 181 4.72 9.08 -9.93
CA GLY A 181 5.98 9.36 -9.24
C GLY A 181 6.92 10.28 -10.03
N LEU A 182 7.06 10.06 -11.34
CA LEU A 182 7.83 10.94 -12.24
C LEU A 182 7.24 12.35 -12.29
N ALA A 183 5.91 12.47 -12.33
CA ALA A 183 5.24 13.77 -12.30
C ALA A 183 5.49 14.50 -10.97
N LEU A 184 5.43 13.81 -9.83
CA LEU A 184 5.76 14.39 -8.51
C LEU A 184 7.22 14.84 -8.45
N ARG A 185 8.15 14.03 -8.97
CA ARG A 185 9.56 14.41 -9.05
C ARG A 185 9.75 15.66 -9.92
N GLY A 186 9.08 15.74 -11.05
CA GLY A 186 9.08 16.94 -11.91
C GLY A 186 8.51 18.18 -11.20
N ALA A 187 7.40 18.02 -10.48
CA ALA A 187 6.74 19.10 -9.75
C ALA A 187 7.57 19.63 -8.55
N THR A 188 8.37 18.76 -7.95
CA THR A 188 9.21 19.09 -6.79
C THR A 188 10.63 19.50 -7.17
N ALA A 189 11.09 19.27 -8.41
CA ALA A 189 12.48 19.49 -8.83
C ALA A 189 13.03 20.91 -8.60
N LYS A 190 12.14 21.93 -8.58
CA LYS A 190 12.52 23.34 -8.34
C LYS A 190 12.34 23.78 -6.87
N ARG A 191 12.03 22.84 -5.97
CA ARG A 191 11.79 23.10 -4.55
C ARG A 191 12.75 22.25 -3.71
N PHE A 192 13.20 22.79 -2.59
CA PHE A 192 14.00 22.06 -1.61
C PHE A 192 13.10 21.30 -0.63
N VAL A 193 12.20 20.47 -1.17
CA VAL A 193 11.28 19.65 -0.36
C VAL A 193 11.71 18.19 -0.40
N PRO A 194 11.75 17.47 0.73
CA PRO A 194 12.00 16.04 0.75
C PRO A 194 10.94 15.28 -0.04
N LEU A 195 11.35 14.25 -0.80
CA LEU A 195 10.46 13.40 -1.58
C LEU A 195 10.83 11.93 -1.37
N ASN A 196 9.88 11.16 -0.84
CA ASN A 196 9.98 9.72 -0.72
C ASN A 196 9.02 9.07 -1.72
N LEU A 197 9.53 8.13 -2.53
CA LEU A 197 8.75 7.45 -3.57
C LEU A 197 8.87 5.94 -3.40
N GLU A 198 7.75 5.28 -3.13
CA GLU A 198 7.58 3.84 -3.27
C GLU A 198 6.82 3.59 -4.58
N LEU A 199 7.50 3.04 -5.58
CA LEU A 199 6.97 2.85 -6.93
C LEU A 199 6.72 1.35 -7.21
N GLY A 200 6.19 1.05 -8.39
CA GLY A 200 6.01 -0.35 -8.82
C GLY A 200 7.35 -1.07 -8.98
N GLY A 201 7.32 -2.38 -8.76
CA GLY A 201 8.43 -3.29 -9.03
C GLY A 201 8.30 -4.00 -10.36
N ASN A 202 9.20 -4.96 -10.57
CA ASN A 202 9.09 -6.02 -11.55
C ASN A 202 9.82 -7.21 -10.91
N ASP A 203 9.23 -7.73 -9.85
CA ASP A 203 9.99 -8.47 -8.85
C ASP A 203 10.29 -9.89 -9.34
N PRO A 204 11.58 -10.27 -9.43
CA PRO A 204 11.98 -11.61 -9.80
C PRO A 204 12.04 -12.52 -8.57
N ALA A 205 11.61 -13.77 -8.73
CA ALA A 205 11.91 -14.86 -7.83
C ALA A 205 12.89 -15.81 -8.50
N TYR A 206 13.99 -16.16 -7.82
CA TYR A 206 14.96 -17.13 -8.30
C TYR A 206 14.93 -18.39 -7.45
N VAL A 207 14.64 -19.53 -8.08
CA VAL A 207 14.62 -20.84 -7.46
C VAL A 207 15.95 -21.52 -7.67
N ARG A 208 16.67 -21.69 -6.56
CA ARG A 208 17.95 -22.39 -6.51
C ARG A 208 17.79 -23.91 -6.65
N PRO A 209 18.85 -24.62 -7.05
CA PRO A 209 18.84 -26.07 -7.20
C PRO A 209 18.58 -26.84 -5.90
N ASP A 210 18.91 -26.24 -4.76
CA ASP A 210 18.77 -26.81 -3.42
C ASP A 210 17.53 -26.30 -2.68
N ALA A 211 16.60 -25.67 -3.39
CA ALA A 211 15.37 -25.16 -2.80
C ALA A 211 14.40 -26.29 -2.42
N ASP A 212 13.68 -26.10 -1.32
CA ASP A 212 12.50 -26.91 -0.98
C ASP A 212 11.38 -26.60 -1.99
N LEU A 213 11.27 -27.42 -3.04
CA LEU A 213 10.38 -27.15 -4.17
C LEU A 213 8.90 -27.11 -3.78
N PRO A 214 8.36 -28.03 -2.96
CA PRO A 214 6.99 -27.93 -2.47
C PRO A 214 6.70 -26.60 -1.75
N TYR A 215 7.58 -26.18 -0.84
CA TYR A 215 7.41 -24.92 -0.14
C TYR A 215 7.50 -23.72 -1.09
N VAL A 216 8.53 -23.68 -1.93
CA VAL A 216 8.79 -22.57 -2.86
C VAL A 216 7.67 -22.46 -3.89
N ALA A 217 7.13 -23.56 -4.41
CA ALA A 217 6.01 -23.55 -5.33
C ALA A 217 4.79 -22.84 -4.72
N ALA A 218 4.44 -23.19 -3.48
CA ALA A 218 3.34 -22.56 -2.77
C ALA A 218 3.58 -21.06 -2.51
N GLN A 219 4.81 -20.68 -2.16
CA GLN A 219 5.15 -19.26 -1.96
C GLN A 219 5.13 -18.47 -3.27
N LEU A 220 5.59 -19.05 -4.38
CA LEU A 220 5.56 -18.42 -5.71
C LEU A 220 4.13 -18.15 -6.16
N VAL A 221 3.25 -19.15 -6.05
CA VAL A 221 1.83 -18.98 -6.37
C VAL A 221 1.24 -17.85 -5.51
N ASN A 222 1.43 -17.90 -4.20
CA ASN A 222 0.94 -16.85 -3.31
C ASN A 222 1.52 -15.47 -3.67
N GLY A 223 2.84 -15.36 -3.87
CA GLY A 223 3.52 -14.11 -4.24
C GLY A 223 3.05 -13.52 -5.57
N ALA A 224 2.68 -14.37 -6.54
CA ALA A 224 2.18 -13.94 -7.83
C ALA A 224 0.68 -13.60 -7.83
N VAL A 225 -0.16 -14.36 -7.12
CA VAL A 225 -1.63 -14.25 -7.24
C VAL A 225 -2.30 -13.58 -6.05
N PHE A 226 -1.58 -13.33 -4.95
CA PHE A 226 -2.15 -12.64 -3.79
C PHE A 226 -2.66 -11.26 -4.20
N ASN A 227 -3.87 -10.90 -3.75
CA ASN A 227 -4.57 -9.70 -4.19
C ASN A 227 -4.76 -9.61 -5.73
N ALA A 228 -4.88 -10.76 -6.40
CA ALA A 228 -4.90 -10.89 -7.85
C ALA A 228 -3.64 -10.33 -8.53
N GLY A 229 -2.47 -10.47 -7.89
CA GLY A 229 -1.19 -9.94 -8.38
C GLY A 229 -1.05 -8.43 -8.27
N GLN A 230 -2.05 -7.74 -7.71
CA GLN A 230 -2.05 -6.28 -7.59
C GLN A 230 -1.31 -5.85 -6.32
N SER A 231 -0.03 -6.16 -6.25
CA SER A 231 0.91 -5.76 -5.20
C SER A 231 2.13 -5.12 -5.85
N CYS A 232 2.71 -4.08 -5.24
CA CYS A 232 3.96 -3.51 -5.76
C CYS A 232 5.10 -4.51 -5.76
N CYS A 233 5.04 -5.49 -4.86
CA CYS A 233 5.98 -6.59 -4.72
C CYS A 233 5.42 -7.95 -5.16
N ALA A 234 4.47 -7.96 -6.10
CA ALA A 234 4.01 -9.21 -6.68
C ALA A 234 5.14 -9.86 -7.48
N VAL A 235 5.26 -11.19 -7.39
CA VAL A 235 6.24 -11.92 -8.20
C VAL A 235 5.76 -11.89 -9.66
N GLU A 236 6.53 -11.22 -10.52
CA GLU A 236 6.20 -11.07 -11.94
C GLU A 236 7.04 -12.00 -12.82
N ARG A 237 8.23 -12.39 -12.35
CA ARG A 237 9.18 -13.23 -13.08
C ARG A 237 9.68 -14.34 -12.19
N VAL A 238 9.63 -15.58 -12.65
CA VAL A 238 10.18 -16.73 -11.95
C VAL A 238 11.31 -17.32 -12.78
N TYR A 239 12.51 -17.33 -12.20
CA TYR A 239 13.70 -17.94 -12.77
C TYR A 239 14.00 -19.22 -12.00
N VAL A 240 14.00 -20.36 -12.67
CA VAL A 240 14.28 -21.65 -12.03
C VAL A 240 15.63 -22.15 -12.53
N HIS A 241 16.51 -22.58 -11.62
CA HIS A 241 17.79 -23.16 -12.01
C HIS A 241 17.54 -24.41 -12.86
N ALA A 242 18.20 -24.53 -14.01
CA ALA A 242 17.91 -25.54 -15.04
C ALA A 242 18.00 -27.02 -14.61
N VAL A 243 18.59 -27.30 -13.45
CA VAL A 243 18.70 -28.66 -12.89
C VAL A 243 17.49 -29.03 -12.02
N VAL A 244 16.61 -28.07 -11.74
CA VAL A 244 15.40 -28.30 -10.97
C VAL A 244 14.31 -28.75 -11.93
N GLU A 245 13.89 -30.00 -11.80
CA GLU A 245 12.67 -30.48 -12.47
C GLU A 245 11.45 -29.88 -11.78
N TYR A 246 10.80 -28.91 -12.43
CA TYR A 246 9.63 -28.20 -11.91
C TYR A 246 8.39 -28.50 -12.75
N GLY A 247 7.30 -28.92 -12.10
CA GLY A 247 6.00 -29.17 -12.73
C GLY A 247 5.00 -28.02 -12.55
N LEU A 248 5.43 -26.75 -12.62
CA LEU A 248 4.50 -25.63 -12.41
C LEU A 248 3.54 -25.51 -13.58
N THR A 249 2.27 -25.28 -13.24
CA THR A 249 1.23 -24.87 -14.17
C THR A 249 1.24 -23.34 -14.29
N ALA A 250 1.23 -22.80 -15.51
CA ALA A 250 1.05 -21.37 -15.77
C ALA A 250 -0.32 -21.12 -16.43
N SER A 251 -0.87 -19.91 -16.27
CA SER A 251 -2.04 -19.47 -17.05
C SER A 251 -1.85 -18.05 -17.55
N VAL A 252 -2.09 -17.85 -18.84
CA VAL A 252 -2.13 -16.53 -19.48
C VAL A 252 -3.58 -16.05 -19.55
N TRP A 253 -3.86 -14.88 -18.97
CA TRP A 253 -5.20 -14.28 -19.00
C TRP A 253 -5.20 -13.08 -19.95
N THR A 254 -5.96 -13.17 -21.05
CA THR A 254 -5.98 -12.20 -22.14
C THR A 254 -7.31 -12.23 -22.88
N LYS A 255 -7.75 -11.08 -23.42
CA LYS A 255 -8.89 -11.05 -24.36
C LYS A 255 -8.47 -11.41 -25.79
N ASP A 256 -7.18 -11.38 -26.08
CA ASP A 256 -6.58 -11.71 -27.37
C ASP A 256 -5.92 -13.09 -27.30
N LEU A 257 -6.60 -14.09 -27.87
CA LEU A 257 -6.16 -15.48 -27.85
C LEU A 257 -4.94 -15.74 -28.74
N GLU A 258 -4.73 -14.93 -29.77
CA GLU A 258 -3.59 -15.08 -30.68
C GLU A 258 -2.31 -14.59 -30.00
N ALA A 259 -2.37 -13.40 -29.38
CA ALA A 259 -1.30 -12.90 -28.52
C ALA A 259 -1.04 -13.86 -27.35
N GLY A 260 -2.10 -14.40 -26.75
CA GLY A 260 -2.00 -15.43 -25.72
C GLY A 260 -1.23 -16.67 -26.19
N ARG A 261 -1.55 -17.19 -27.37
CA ARG A 261 -0.85 -18.35 -27.97
C ARG A 261 0.62 -18.04 -28.29
N GLY A 262 0.93 -16.82 -28.71
CA GLY A 262 2.31 -16.39 -28.91
C GLY A 262 3.10 -16.36 -27.60
N LEU A 263 2.50 -15.84 -26.52
CA LEU A 263 3.13 -15.76 -25.20
C LEU A 263 3.42 -17.14 -24.60
N ILE A 264 2.48 -18.10 -24.70
CA ILE A 264 2.69 -19.43 -24.10
C ILE A 264 3.86 -20.19 -24.71
N GLN A 265 4.21 -19.94 -25.98
CA GLN A 265 5.35 -20.60 -26.63
C GLN A 265 6.70 -20.21 -26.02
N GLY A 266 6.78 -19.05 -25.35
CA GLY A 266 7.97 -18.60 -24.64
C GLY A 266 7.98 -18.94 -23.15
N LEU A 267 6.97 -19.66 -22.64
CA LEU A 267 6.89 -20.03 -21.23
C LEU A 267 7.48 -21.42 -20.99
N GLU A 268 8.49 -21.48 -20.12
CA GLU A 268 9.06 -22.73 -19.62
C GLU A 268 8.29 -23.19 -18.38
N ALA A 269 7.16 -23.87 -18.60
CA ALA A 269 6.29 -24.42 -17.55
C ALA A 269 5.76 -25.80 -17.96
N GLY A 270 5.37 -26.62 -16.99
CA GLY A 270 4.91 -28.00 -17.24
C GLY A 270 3.59 -28.06 -18.01
N THR A 271 2.61 -27.24 -17.62
CA THR A 271 1.35 -27.07 -18.34
C THR A 271 1.00 -25.59 -18.40
N VAL A 272 0.56 -25.10 -19.57
CA VAL A 272 0.16 -23.70 -19.73
C VAL A 272 -1.28 -23.60 -20.21
N PHE A 273 -2.09 -22.84 -19.49
CA PHE A 273 -3.49 -22.57 -19.79
C PHE A 273 -3.69 -21.16 -20.37
N ILE A 274 -4.79 -20.95 -21.09
CA ILE A 274 -5.25 -19.61 -21.51
C ILE A 274 -6.64 -19.37 -20.92
N ASN A 275 -6.81 -18.24 -20.21
CA ASN A 275 -8.07 -17.78 -19.60
C ASN A 275 -8.73 -18.80 -18.66
N ARG A 276 -7.93 -19.60 -17.96
CA ARG A 276 -8.44 -20.57 -16.98
C ARG A 276 -7.37 -20.92 -15.97
N ALA A 277 -7.77 -21.09 -14.71
CA ALA A 277 -6.93 -21.79 -13.73
C ALA A 277 -7.01 -23.30 -13.98
N ASP A 278 -6.27 -24.07 -13.18
CA ASP A 278 -6.24 -25.53 -13.23
C ASP A 278 -7.66 -26.13 -13.36
N TYR A 279 -7.77 -27.23 -14.09
CA TYR A 279 -8.98 -28.04 -14.10
C TYR A 279 -8.54 -29.47 -13.89
N PRO A 280 -9.05 -30.16 -12.87
CA PRO A 280 -8.78 -31.57 -12.70
C PRO A 280 -9.35 -32.32 -13.91
N SER A 281 -8.44 -32.73 -14.81
CA SER A 281 -8.76 -33.58 -15.94
C SER A 281 -8.13 -34.95 -15.69
N PRO A 282 -8.87 -36.05 -15.88
CA PRO A 282 -8.30 -37.39 -15.82
C PRO A 282 -7.23 -37.64 -16.90
N ASP A 283 -7.18 -36.78 -17.93
CA ASP A 283 -6.21 -36.85 -19.02
C ASP A 283 -4.92 -36.03 -18.76
N LEU A 284 -4.85 -35.28 -17.64
CA LEU A 284 -3.67 -34.52 -17.25
C LEU A 284 -2.86 -35.30 -16.22
N ALA A 285 -1.54 -35.37 -16.41
CA ALA A 285 -0.64 -36.12 -15.53
C ALA A 285 -0.56 -35.55 -14.10
N TRP A 286 -1.01 -34.30 -13.89
CA TRP A 286 -1.07 -33.62 -12.61
C TRP A 286 -2.41 -32.89 -12.46
N THR A 287 -3.18 -33.24 -11.44
CA THR A 287 -4.34 -32.48 -10.96
C THR A 287 -3.93 -31.80 -9.65
N GLY A 288 -3.66 -30.51 -9.69
CA GLY A 288 -3.24 -29.73 -8.52
C GLY A 288 -3.12 -28.24 -8.82
#